data_AF-A0AAE7EMR4-F1
#
_entry.id   AF-A0AAE7EMR4-F1
#
_cell.length_a   1.000
_cell.length_b   1.000
_cell.length_c   1.000
_cell.angle_alpha   90.00
_cell.angle_beta   90.00
_cell.angle_gamma   90.00
#
_symmetry.space_group_name_H-M   'P 1'
#
loop_
_entity.id
_entity.type
_entity.pdbx_description
1 polymer ?
#
loop_
_entity_poly.entity_id
_entity_poly.type
_entity_poly.pdbx_seq_one_letter_code
_entity_poly.pdbx_strand_id
1 'polypeptide(L)'
;MRNYNLLWCIWGLWTLSIVLWLTGISFTGIYLKRALLAALVLALLATLAFIYKITRMDQMLSFNKKNKAVNEEKAQELIDQPVPQPAAHSEPNALPEVADAIKPIRAKKDTFISNGALFTGVIEGDGNIIVEGRVEGNIICSHMVRIETSGHVKGEIRAQQIMINGPVEGRCFADSLSIQPKGSMRGDIFADEISIEKGGLFIGQSQLMQKTPPQAQPAQAKVTALKKVEPEQQEQPSKHAN
;
A
#
# COMPACT_ATOMS: atom_id res chain seq x y z
N MET A 1 43.69 80.47 26.36
CA MET A 1 42.36 79.88 26.62
C MET A 1 42.36 78.48 26.02
N ARG A 2 42.43 77.42 26.84
CA ARG A 2 42.55 76.03 26.35
C ARG A 2 41.23 75.58 25.72
N ASN A 3 41.29 75.09 24.48
CA ASN A 3 40.15 74.73 23.64
C ASN A 3 39.37 73.53 24.24
N TYR A 4 38.33 73.82 25.04
CA TYR A 4 37.37 72.84 25.54
C TYR A 4 36.60 72.12 24.41
N ASN A 5 36.61 72.69 23.21
CA ASN A 5 35.93 72.15 22.03
C ASN A 5 36.52 70.80 21.56
N LEU A 6 37.83 70.57 21.75
CA LEU A 6 38.44 69.31 21.32
C LEU A 6 38.05 68.15 22.25
N LEU A 7 37.91 68.42 23.55
CA LEU A 7 37.54 67.42 24.54
C LEU A 7 36.09 66.93 24.34
N TRP A 8 35.20 67.85 23.98
CA TRP A 8 33.81 67.55 23.63
C TRP A 8 33.69 66.71 22.35
N CYS A 9 34.51 66.98 21.33
CA CYS A 9 34.55 66.15 20.12
C CYS A 9 35.04 64.73 20.40
N ILE A 10 36.05 64.57 21.26
CA ILE A 10 36.57 63.23 21.64
C ILE A 10 35.51 62.45 22.42
N TRP A 11 34.82 63.09 23.35
CA TRP A 11 33.71 62.47 24.10
C TRP A 11 32.54 62.09 23.17
N GLY A 12 32.16 62.98 22.25
CA GLY A 12 31.13 62.70 21.25
C GLY A 12 31.46 61.49 20.37
N LEU A 13 32.69 61.41 19.87
CA LEU A 13 33.16 60.27 19.08
C LEU A 13 33.17 58.96 19.88
N TRP A 14 33.54 59.02 21.16
CA TRP A 14 33.51 57.85 22.04
C TRP A 14 32.08 57.35 22.29
N THR A 15 31.14 58.27 22.56
CA THR A 15 29.72 57.90 22.73
C THR A 15 29.11 57.36 21.45
N LEU A 16 29.42 57.92 20.29
CA LEU A 16 28.97 57.43 18.99
C LEU A 16 29.49 56.00 18.73
N SER A 17 30.76 55.73 19.03
CA SER A 17 31.34 54.37 18.92
C SER A 17 30.68 53.37 19.88
N ILE A 18 30.39 53.76 21.12
CA ILE A 18 29.65 52.92 22.08
C ILE A 18 28.21 52.66 21.62
N VAL A 19 27.53 53.66 21.06
CA VAL A 19 26.18 53.51 20.51
C VAL A 19 26.20 52.62 19.27
N LEU A 20 27.20 52.73 18.39
CA LEU A 20 27.41 51.84 17.25
C LEU A 20 27.71 50.39 17.69
N TRP A 21 28.47 50.22 18.78
CA TRP A 21 28.74 48.91 19.36
C TRP A 21 27.50 48.29 20.02
N LEU A 22 26.72 49.07 20.77
CA LEU A 22 25.43 48.66 21.36
C LEU A 22 24.37 48.35 20.31
N THR A 23 24.30 49.15 19.24
CA THR A 23 23.38 48.92 18.13
C THR A 23 23.83 47.73 17.29
N GLY A 24 25.13 47.48 17.12
CA GLY A 24 25.67 46.28 16.46
C GLY A 24 25.43 44.98 17.24
N ILE A 25 25.62 45.00 18.57
CA ILE A 25 25.28 43.87 19.46
C ILE A 25 23.77 43.62 19.50
N SER A 26 22.98 44.69 19.43
CA SER A 26 21.52 44.58 19.34
C SER A 26 21.08 44.12 17.96
N PHE A 27 21.77 44.47 16.86
CA PHE A 27 21.37 44.12 15.51
C PHE A 27 21.45 42.60 15.30
N THR A 28 22.56 41.96 15.63
CA THR A 28 22.68 40.50 15.46
C THR A 28 21.69 39.75 16.34
N GLY A 29 21.46 40.22 17.58
CA GLY A 29 20.48 39.64 18.50
C GLY A 29 19.01 39.90 18.14
N ILE A 30 18.67 41.09 17.62
CA ILE A 30 17.31 41.45 17.18
C ILE A 30 16.95 40.74 15.88
N TYR A 31 17.90 40.58 14.95
CA TYR A 31 17.67 39.79 13.74
C TYR A 31 17.51 38.31 14.07
N LEU A 32 18.32 37.77 14.98
CA LEU A 32 18.17 36.39 15.43
C LEU A 32 16.84 36.18 16.16
N LYS A 33 16.44 37.12 17.03
CA LYS A 33 15.13 37.09 17.71
C LYS A 33 13.96 37.24 16.74
N ARG A 34 14.04 38.15 15.75
CA ARG A 34 13.01 38.32 14.72
C ARG A 34 12.92 37.13 13.76
N ALA A 35 14.06 36.51 13.41
CA ALA A 35 14.10 35.29 12.63
C ALA A 35 13.51 34.10 13.40
N LEU A 36 13.82 33.97 14.69
CA LEU A 36 13.23 32.96 15.57
C LEU A 36 11.71 33.16 15.70
N LEU A 37 11.26 34.40 15.89
CA LEU A 37 9.83 34.73 15.99
C LEU A 37 9.11 34.47 14.67
N ALA A 38 9.71 34.81 13.54
CA ALA A 38 9.17 34.50 12.21
C ALA A 38 9.10 32.97 11.97
N ALA A 39 10.13 32.22 12.37
CA ALA A 39 10.14 30.76 12.27
C ALA A 39 9.06 30.11 13.15
N LEU A 40 8.87 30.61 14.39
CA LEU A 40 7.80 30.15 15.27
C LEU A 40 6.41 30.49 14.71
N VAL A 41 6.23 31.67 14.13
CA VAL A 41 4.97 32.06 13.48
C VAL A 41 4.70 31.18 12.26
N LEU A 42 5.70 30.90 11.43
CA LEU A 42 5.54 29.98 10.29
C LEU A 42 5.24 28.55 10.74
N ALA A 43 5.89 28.07 11.81
CA ALA A 43 5.60 26.76 12.39
C ALA A 43 4.19 26.70 12.99
N LEU A 44 3.73 27.78 13.65
CA LEU A 44 2.39 27.89 14.20
C LEU A 44 1.33 27.96 13.10
N LEU A 45 1.59 28.72 12.03
CA LEU A 45 0.72 28.77 10.85
C LEU A 45 0.68 27.42 10.13
N ALA A 46 1.81 26.72 9.99
CA ALA A 46 1.87 25.40 9.39
C ALA A 46 1.13 24.34 10.22
N THR A 47 1.27 24.39 11.56
CA THR A 47 0.53 23.49 12.46
C THR A 47 -0.96 23.80 12.48
N LEU A 48 -1.37 25.08 12.49
CA LEU A 48 -2.77 25.46 12.32
C LEU A 48 -3.32 25.04 10.96
N ALA A 49 -2.55 25.18 9.88
CA ALA A 49 -2.95 24.71 8.55
C ALA A 49 -3.04 23.18 8.49
N PHE A 50 -2.17 22.46 9.20
CA PHE A 50 -2.21 21.01 9.32
C PHE A 50 -3.41 20.53 10.13
N ILE A 51 -3.69 21.17 11.28
CA ILE A 51 -4.89 20.94 12.08
C ILE A 51 -6.14 21.26 11.25
N TYR A 52 -6.18 22.42 10.58
CA TYR A 52 -7.27 22.78 9.68
C TYR A 52 -7.44 21.77 8.55
N LYS A 53 -6.35 21.30 7.93
CA LYS A 53 -6.41 20.25 6.89
C LYS A 53 -6.97 18.94 7.46
N ILE A 54 -6.56 18.55 8.67
CA ILE A 54 -7.06 17.34 9.36
C ILE A 54 -8.54 17.49 9.72
N THR A 55 -8.94 18.59 10.35
CA THR A 55 -10.35 18.86 10.71
C THR A 55 -11.23 19.04 9.46
N ARG A 56 -10.68 19.58 8.38
CA ARG A 56 -11.34 19.62 7.07
C ARG A 56 -11.43 18.24 6.42
N MET A 57 -10.49 17.35 6.70
CA MET A 57 -10.57 15.95 6.27
C MET A 57 -11.69 15.21 7.02
N ASP A 58 -11.97 15.56 8.28
CA ASP A 58 -13.12 15.04 9.03
C ASP A 58 -14.48 15.48 8.45
N GLN A 59 -14.56 16.61 7.73
CA GLN A 59 -15.77 17.05 7.04
C GLN A 59 -16.12 16.20 5.79
N MET A 60 -15.27 15.25 5.38
CA MET A 60 -15.64 14.22 4.38
C MET A 60 -16.19 12.92 5.00
N LEU A 61 -16.27 12.80 6.32
CA LEU A 61 -16.90 11.65 7.00
C LEU A 61 -18.33 11.92 7.50
N SER A 62 -19.00 12.96 6.97
CA SER A 62 -20.43 13.19 7.22
C SER A 62 -21.22 13.41 5.93
N PHE A 63 -21.27 12.41 5.05
CA PHE A 63 -22.26 12.35 3.97
C PHE A 63 -22.83 10.94 3.74
N ASN A 64 -23.17 10.23 4.82
CA ASN A 64 -24.14 9.15 4.72
C ASN A 64 -25.06 9.05 5.95
N LYS A 65 -25.74 10.16 6.25
CA LYS A 65 -26.91 10.19 7.15
C LYS A 65 -28.17 10.75 6.47
N LYS A 66 -28.12 11.06 5.17
CA LYS A 66 -29.28 11.55 4.39
C LYS A 66 -29.89 10.53 3.42
N ASN A 67 -29.22 9.42 3.14
CA ASN A 67 -29.79 8.37 2.27
C ASN A 67 -30.58 7.29 3.04
N LYS A 68 -30.64 7.38 4.38
CA LYS A 68 -31.46 6.49 5.22
C LYS A 68 -32.89 6.99 5.45
N ALA A 69 -33.17 8.28 5.23
CA ALA A 69 -34.49 8.87 5.48
C ALA A 69 -35.37 9.04 4.23
N VAL A 70 -34.89 8.72 3.02
CA VAL A 70 -35.65 8.89 1.77
C VAL A 70 -36.24 7.56 1.24
N ASN A 71 -35.74 6.41 1.70
CA ASN A 71 -36.23 5.10 1.27
C ASN A 71 -37.32 4.49 2.15
N GLU A 72 -37.74 5.15 3.23
CA GLU A 72 -38.83 4.67 4.11
C GLU A 72 -40.20 5.33 3.83
N GLU A 73 -40.29 6.34 2.95
CA GLU A 73 -41.56 7.04 2.67
C GLU A 73 -42.20 6.67 1.31
N LYS A 74 -41.56 5.86 0.47
CA LYS A 74 -42.07 5.49 -0.87
C LYS A 74 -42.54 4.04 -1.04
N ALA A 75 -42.64 3.28 0.05
CA ALA A 75 -43.08 1.88 0.02
C ALA A 75 -44.57 1.67 0.34
N GLN A 76 -45.37 2.73 0.48
CA GLN A 76 -46.76 2.63 0.96
C GLN A 76 -47.81 3.28 0.03
N GLU A 77 -47.53 3.45 -1.28
CA GLU A 77 -48.53 4.02 -2.19
C GLU A 77 -48.41 3.49 -3.63
N LEU A 78 -48.45 2.16 -3.80
CA LEU A 78 -48.81 1.56 -5.09
C LEU A 78 -49.63 0.28 -4.86
N ILE A 79 -50.65 0.39 -4.02
CA ILE A 79 -51.75 -0.57 -3.91
C ILE A 79 -52.99 0.18 -4.37
N ASP A 80 -53.22 0.28 -5.68
CA ASP A 80 -54.59 0.29 -6.20
C ASP A 80 -54.66 0.02 -7.71
N GLN A 81 -55.72 -0.68 -8.09
CA GLN A 81 -56.33 -0.79 -9.43
C GLN A 81 -55.96 -1.98 -10.36
N PRO A 82 -56.96 -2.52 -11.10
CA PRO A 82 -57.49 -3.86 -10.85
C PRO A 82 -57.43 -4.82 -12.08
N VAL A 83 -57.69 -6.10 -11.78
CA VAL A 83 -57.67 -7.31 -12.63
C VAL A 83 -58.63 -7.25 -13.83
N PRO A 84 -58.25 -7.84 -14.99
CA PRO A 84 -59.05 -8.93 -15.57
C PRO A 84 -58.20 -10.18 -15.94
N GLN A 85 -58.50 -11.32 -15.31
CA GLN A 85 -58.29 -12.71 -15.80
C GLN A 85 -59.47 -13.08 -16.73
N PRO A 86 -59.47 -14.15 -17.59
CA PRO A 86 -58.82 -15.47 -17.41
C PRO A 86 -58.38 -16.29 -18.66
N ALA A 87 -57.47 -17.26 -18.47
CA ALA A 87 -57.45 -18.64 -19.02
C ALA A 87 -56.08 -19.28 -18.70
N ALA A 88 -55.94 -20.12 -17.64
CA ALA A 88 -56.05 -21.59 -17.66
C ALA A 88 -54.83 -22.25 -18.39
N HIS A 89 -54.03 -23.20 -17.88
CA HIS A 89 -54.01 -24.18 -16.79
C HIS A 89 -52.50 -24.44 -16.47
N SER A 90 -51.97 -25.07 -15.42
CA SER A 90 -52.43 -26.17 -14.55
C SER A 90 -51.47 -26.28 -13.35
N GLU A 91 -52.01 -26.35 -12.13
CA GLU A 91 -51.36 -27.02 -10.98
C GLU A 91 -51.39 -28.55 -11.19
N PRO A 92 -50.50 -29.34 -10.55
CA PRO A 92 -50.92 -29.91 -9.27
C PRO A 92 -49.81 -30.06 -8.20
N ASN A 93 -50.29 -29.86 -6.97
CA ASN A 93 -49.90 -30.46 -5.68
C ASN A 93 -49.13 -29.61 -4.66
N ALA A 94 -49.82 -29.42 -3.52
CA ALA A 94 -49.45 -28.66 -2.36
C ALA A 94 -48.67 -29.46 -1.30
N LEU A 95 -47.70 -28.75 -0.68
CA LEU A 95 -47.20 -28.76 0.71
C LEU A 95 -46.64 -30.05 1.35
N PRO A 96 -45.55 -29.98 2.15
CA PRO A 96 -45.56 -29.18 3.38
C PRO A 96 -44.38 -28.22 3.61
N GLU A 97 -44.77 -27.09 4.19
CA GLU A 97 -44.02 -26.16 5.01
C GLU A 97 -43.10 -26.86 6.04
N VAL A 98 -41.78 -26.80 5.83
CA VAL A 98 -40.80 -26.90 6.92
C VAL A 98 -39.89 -25.68 6.83
N ALA A 99 -40.15 -24.75 7.75
CA ALA A 99 -39.39 -23.55 8.00
C ALA A 99 -38.01 -23.92 8.58
N ASP A 100 -37.00 -24.07 7.73
CA ASP A 100 -35.60 -24.16 8.15
C ASP A 100 -34.84 -22.88 7.74
N ALA A 101 -34.66 -22.02 8.74
CA ALA A 101 -33.57 -21.07 8.92
C ALA A 101 -32.88 -20.53 7.66
N ILE A 102 -33.44 -19.47 7.06
CA ILE A 102 -32.66 -18.56 6.20
C ILE A 102 -31.73 -17.75 7.10
N LYS A 103 -30.63 -18.35 7.52
CA LYS A 103 -29.48 -17.61 8.05
C LYS A 103 -29.08 -16.63 6.93
N PRO A 104 -28.99 -15.30 7.16
CA PRO A 104 -28.55 -14.40 6.11
C PRO A 104 -27.13 -14.81 5.72
N ILE A 105 -26.98 -15.39 4.52
CA ILE A 105 -25.68 -15.59 3.90
C ILE A 105 -25.12 -14.18 3.74
N ARG A 106 -24.22 -13.77 4.63
CA ARG A 106 -23.44 -12.55 4.43
C ARG A 106 -22.58 -12.81 3.20
N ALA A 107 -23.10 -12.46 2.03
CA ALA A 107 -22.33 -12.44 0.81
C ALA A 107 -21.15 -11.49 1.05
N LYS A 108 -19.92 -12.05 1.09
CA LYS A 108 -18.72 -11.22 1.09
C LYS A 108 -18.75 -10.39 -0.19
N LYS A 109 -18.67 -9.08 -0.04
CA LYS A 109 -18.67 -8.16 -1.19
C LYS A 109 -17.29 -8.16 -1.80
N ASP A 110 -17.25 -8.22 -3.12
CA ASP A 110 -16.03 -8.06 -3.88
C ASP A 110 -15.62 -6.59 -3.93
N THR A 111 -14.32 -6.35 -3.96
CA THR A 111 -13.71 -5.02 -4.08
C THR A 111 -13.19 -4.85 -5.49
N PHE A 112 -13.58 -3.76 -6.15
CA PHE A 112 -13.15 -3.43 -7.50
C PHE A 112 -12.33 -2.15 -7.49
N ILE A 113 -11.12 -2.22 -8.03
CA ILE A 113 -10.26 -1.05 -8.28
C ILE A 113 -10.37 -0.75 -9.77
N SER A 114 -11.27 0.16 -10.11
CA SER A 114 -11.57 0.50 -11.49
C SER A 114 -10.40 1.12 -12.23
N ASN A 115 -10.43 1.02 -13.55
CA ASN A 115 -9.50 1.72 -14.42
C ASN A 115 -9.51 3.24 -14.13
N GLY A 116 -8.32 3.86 -14.13
CA GLY A 116 -8.11 5.27 -13.78
C GLY A 116 -7.91 5.53 -12.28
N ALA A 117 -8.16 4.56 -11.41
CA ALA A 117 -7.81 4.67 -10.00
C ALA A 117 -6.30 4.45 -9.78
N LEU A 118 -5.68 5.34 -8.99
CA LEU A 118 -4.34 5.17 -8.45
C LEU A 118 -4.44 4.99 -6.94
N PHE A 119 -4.06 3.82 -6.45
CA PHE A 119 -3.98 3.54 -5.03
C PHE A 119 -2.53 3.49 -4.57
N THR A 120 -2.23 4.14 -3.45
CA THR A 120 -0.91 4.08 -2.80
C THR A 120 -1.10 3.75 -1.33
N GLY A 121 -0.48 2.67 -0.84
CA GLY A 121 -0.57 2.26 0.57
C GLY A 121 -0.84 0.77 0.78
N VAL A 122 -1.68 0.43 1.77
CA VAL A 122 -2.05 -0.95 2.10
C VAL A 122 -3.55 -1.16 1.87
N ILE A 123 -3.91 -2.20 1.13
CA ILE A 123 -5.28 -2.64 0.89
C ILE A 123 -5.49 -3.92 1.69
N GLU A 124 -6.49 -3.93 2.57
CA GLU A 124 -6.91 -5.13 3.30
C GLU A 124 -8.36 -5.46 2.93
N GLY A 125 -8.60 -6.68 2.45
CA GLY A 125 -9.90 -7.12 1.99
C GLY A 125 -10.21 -8.57 2.37
N ASP A 126 -11.42 -8.78 2.88
CA ASP A 126 -11.88 -10.12 3.25
C ASP A 126 -12.48 -10.91 2.09
N GLY A 127 -13.00 -10.22 1.06
CA GLY A 127 -13.60 -10.78 -0.15
C GLY A 127 -12.62 -10.81 -1.32
N ASN A 128 -13.12 -11.00 -2.54
CA ASN A 128 -12.24 -10.98 -3.71
C ASN A 128 -11.85 -9.54 -4.05
N ILE A 129 -10.61 -9.35 -4.51
CA ILE A 129 -10.12 -8.05 -4.96
C ILE A 129 -9.82 -8.15 -6.46
N ILE A 130 -10.48 -7.32 -7.25
CA ILE A 130 -10.29 -7.23 -8.70
C ILE A 130 -9.64 -5.89 -9.02
N VAL A 131 -8.48 -5.94 -9.67
CA VAL A 131 -7.64 -4.77 -9.95
C VAL A 131 -7.58 -4.50 -11.44
N GLU A 132 -8.24 -3.42 -11.87
CA GLU A 132 -8.19 -2.88 -13.24
C GLU A 132 -7.37 -1.58 -13.33
N GLY A 133 -7.10 -0.92 -12.21
CA GLY A 133 -6.33 0.32 -12.10
C GLY A 133 -4.86 0.13 -11.69
N ARG A 134 -4.23 1.20 -11.20
CA ARG A 134 -2.84 1.17 -10.72
C ARG A 134 -2.80 1.08 -9.19
N VAL A 135 -2.04 0.11 -8.68
CA VAL A 135 -1.83 -0.09 -7.24
C VAL A 135 -0.33 -0.09 -6.94
N GLU A 136 0.10 0.83 -6.08
CA GLU A 136 1.47 0.95 -5.60
C GLU A 136 1.48 0.71 -4.08
N GLY A 137 1.79 -0.51 -3.66
CA GLY A 137 1.83 -0.89 -2.26
C GLY A 137 1.45 -2.34 -1.99
N ASN A 138 0.91 -2.60 -0.80
CA ASN A 138 0.66 -3.95 -0.33
C ASN A 138 -0.82 -4.32 -0.43
N ILE A 139 -1.12 -5.49 -0.97
CA ILE A 139 -2.47 -6.04 -1.06
C ILE A 139 -2.55 -7.28 -0.18
N ILE A 140 -3.42 -7.25 0.82
CA ILE A 140 -3.68 -8.36 1.73
C ILE A 140 -5.13 -8.78 1.55
N CYS A 141 -5.32 -9.98 1.00
CA CYS A 141 -6.62 -10.55 0.73
C CYS A 141 -6.74 -11.92 1.39
N SER A 142 -7.89 -12.21 2.00
CA SER A 142 -8.12 -13.55 2.57
C SER A 142 -8.48 -14.61 1.52
N HIS A 143 -8.96 -14.21 0.34
CA HIS A 143 -9.48 -15.11 -0.69
C HIS A 143 -8.69 -14.97 -2.00
N MET A 144 -9.28 -14.30 -3.00
CA MET A 144 -8.72 -14.19 -4.34
C MET A 144 -8.30 -12.75 -4.65
N VAL A 145 -7.14 -12.59 -5.28
CA VAL A 145 -6.74 -11.36 -5.95
C VAL A 145 -6.63 -11.63 -7.44
N ARG A 146 -7.40 -10.87 -8.23
CA ARG A 146 -7.39 -10.94 -9.68
C ARG A 146 -6.91 -9.63 -10.27
N ILE A 147 -5.87 -9.69 -11.07
CA ILE A 147 -5.27 -8.53 -11.71
C ILE A 147 -5.65 -8.60 -13.18
N GLU A 148 -6.43 -7.62 -13.63
CA GLU A 148 -6.89 -7.57 -15.01
C GLU A 148 -5.81 -7.01 -15.95
N THR A 149 -6.05 -7.11 -17.26
CA THR A 149 -5.10 -6.65 -18.28
C THR A 149 -4.77 -5.16 -18.21
N SER A 150 -5.71 -4.31 -17.77
CA SER A 150 -5.44 -2.89 -17.53
C SER A 150 -4.80 -2.61 -16.16
N GLY A 151 -4.77 -3.62 -15.27
CA GLY A 151 -4.29 -3.51 -13.91
C GLY A 151 -2.77 -3.52 -13.84
N HIS A 152 -2.20 -2.54 -13.15
CA HIS A 152 -0.77 -2.46 -12.88
C HIS A 152 -0.54 -2.52 -11.38
N VAL A 153 0.14 -3.56 -10.89
CA VAL A 153 0.43 -3.71 -9.47
C VAL A 153 1.94 -3.68 -9.23
N LYS A 154 2.36 -2.80 -8.32
CA LYS A 154 3.73 -2.71 -7.86
C LYS A 154 3.78 -2.82 -6.34
N GLY A 155 4.39 -3.88 -5.82
CA GLY A 155 4.54 -4.10 -4.38
C GLY A 155 4.36 -5.55 -3.97
N GLU A 156 3.77 -5.77 -2.80
CA GLU A 156 3.60 -7.09 -2.21
C GLU A 156 2.14 -7.54 -2.22
N ILE A 157 1.88 -8.73 -2.75
CA ILE A 157 0.53 -9.30 -2.83
C ILE A 157 0.48 -10.55 -1.97
N ARG A 158 -0.45 -10.60 -1.02
CA ARG A 158 -0.74 -11.77 -0.19
C ARG A 158 -2.20 -12.17 -0.37
N ALA A 159 -2.44 -13.37 -0.88
CA ALA A 159 -3.79 -13.90 -1.05
C ALA A 159 -3.79 -15.43 -0.93
N GLN A 160 -4.95 -16.07 -0.84
CA GLN A 160 -5.02 -17.52 -0.99
C GLN A 160 -4.79 -17.91 -2.46
N GLN A 161 -5.48 -17.21 -3.36
CA GLN A 161 -5.37 -17.42 -4.81
C GLN A 161 -5.04 -16.11 -5.52
N ILE A 162 -4.04 -16.15 -6.40
CA ILE A 162 -3.66 -15.00 -7.24
C ILE A 162 -3.84 -15.35 -8.72
N MET A 163 -4.59 -14.53 -9.44
CA MET A 163 -4.75 -14.64 -10.89
C MET A 163 -4.18 -13.39 -11.57
N ILE A 164 -3.14 -13.57 -12.39
CA ILE A 164 -2.41 -12.49 -13.03
C ILE A 164 -2.76 -12.44 -14.51
N ASN A 165 -3.57 -11.47 -14.92
CA ASN A 165 -3.91 -11.17 -16.32
C ASN A 165 -3.35 -9.82 -16.81
N GLY A 166 -2.48 -9.20 -16.00
CA GLY A 166 -1.79 -7.94 -16.30
C GLY A 166 -0.35 -7.91 -15.76
N PRO A 167 0.33 -6.76 -15.83
CA PRO A 167 1.69 -6.58 -15.33
C PRO A 167 1.76 -6.42 -13.80
N VAL A 168 2.64 -7.21 -13.18
CA VAL A 168 2.91 -7.22 -11.74
C VAL A 168 4.42 -7.13 -11.50
N GLU A 169 4.82 -6.23 -10.62
CA GLU A 169 6.21 -6.05 -10.20
C GLU A 169 6.32 -6.14 -8.67
N GLY A 170 7.03 -7.14 -8.16
CA GLY A 170 7.33 -7.26 -6.73
C GLY A 170 7.26 -8.69 -6.21
N ARG A 171 6.63 -8.88 -5.04
CA ARG A 171 6.58 -10.18 -4.35
C ARG A 171 5.15 -10.68 -4.23
N CYS A 172 4.93 -11.93 -4.60
CA CYS A 172 3.62 -12.58 -4.50
C CYS A 172 3.68 -13.73 -3.49
N PHE A 173 2.73 -13.78 -2.57
CA PHE A 173 2.53 -14.85 -1.59
C PHE A 173 1.14 -15.43 -1.80
N ALA A 174 1.05 -16.69 -2.23
CA ALA A 174 -0.23 -17.36 -2.44
C ALA A 174 -0.16 -18.86 -2.23
N ASP A 175 -1.28 -19.51 -1.89
CA ASP A 175 -1.33 -20.97 -1.94
C ASP A 175 -1.32 -21.43 -3.42
N SER A 176 -2.12 -20.79 -4.27
CA SER A 176 -2.18 -21.07 -5.71
C SER A 176 -2.06 -19.80 -6.55
N LEU A 177 -1.12 -19.78 -7.49
CA LEU A 177 -0.88 -18.65 -8.39
C LEU A 177 -1.03 -19.10 -9.85
N SER A 178 -1.89 -18.41 -10.59
CA SER A 178 -2.12 -18.63 -12.03
C SER A 178 -1.77 -17.40 -12.85
N ILE A 179 -0.84 -17.56 -13.81
CA ILE A 179 -0.48 -16.52 -14.77
C ILE A 179 -1.25 -16.77 -16.07
N GLN A 180 -2.13 -15.85 -16.42
CA GLN A 180 -2.97 -15.88 -17.62
C GLN A 180 -2.18 -15.49 -18.88
N PRO A 181 -2.72 -15.68 -20.10
CA PRO A 181 -2.00 -15.42 -21.36
C PRO A 181 -1.47 -14.00 -21.55
N LYS A 182 -2.06 -12.99 -20.90
CA LYS A 182 -1.59 -11.58 -20.92
C LYS A 182 -0.90 -11.16 -19.62
N GLY A 183 -0.74 -12.08 -18.67
CA GLY A 183 -0.09 -11.85 -17.40
C GLY A 183 1.43 -11.74 -17.54
N SER A 184 2.01 -10.78 -16.84
CA SER A 184 3.46 -10.59 -16.76
C SER A 184 3.87 -10.38 -15.32
N MET A 185 4.52 -11.37 -14.71
CA MET A 185 5.04 -11.29 -13.34
C MET A 185 6.55 -11.08 -13.34
N ARG A 186 7.01 -10.01 -12.69
CA ARG A 186 8.43 -9.68 -12.48
C ARG A 186 8.74 -9.60 -11.00
N GLY A 187 9.62 -10.47 -10.53
CA GLY A 187 10.03 -10.54 -9.12
C GLY A 187 9.80 -11.92 -8.52
N ASP A 188 9.67 -11.99 -7.20
CA ASP A 188 9.72 -13.26 -6.47
C ASP A 188 8.31 -13.81 -6.19
N ILE A 189 8.12 -15.11 -6.44
CA ILE A 189 6.88 -15.82 -6.14
C ILE A 189 7.12 -16.80 -5.01
N PHE A 190 6.30 -16.70 -3.96
CA PHE A 190 6.22 -17.63 -2.86
C PHE A 190 4.85 -18.33 -2.95
N ALA A 191 4.81 -19.51 -3.55
CA ALA A 191 3.56 -20.24 -3.69
C ALA A 191 3.72 -21.76 -3.64
N ASP A 192 2.70 -22.46 -3.16
CA ASP A 192 2.66 -23.93 -3.11
C ASP A 192 2.38 -24.50 -4.51
N GLU A 193 1.49 -23.86 -5.27
CA GLU A 193 1.14 -24.21 -6.65
C GLU A 193 1.30 -23.01 -7.59
N ILE A 194 1.97 -23.22 -8.73
CA ILE A 194 2.13 -22.21 -9.79
C ILE A 194 1.71 -22.81 -11.13
N SER A 195 0.75 -22.15 -11.79
CA SER A 195 0.34 -22.46 -13.16
C SER A 195 0.63 -21.28 -14.09
N ILE A 196 1.20 -21.56 -15.25
CA ILE A 196 1.51 -20.55 -16.27
C ILE A 196 0.83 -20.97 -17.57
N GLU A 197 -0.15 -20.18 -18.01
CA GLU A 197 -0.85 -20.42 -19.27
C GLU A 197 -0.02 -19.97 -20.49
N LYS A 198 -0.40 -20.46 -21.67
CA LYS A 198 0.29 -20.13 -22.93
C LYS A 198 0.24 -18.61 -23.18
N GLY A 199 1.41 -17.98 -23.18
CA GLY A 199 1.56 -16.53 -23.36
C GLY A 199 1.89 -15.78 -22.06
N GLY A 200 1.70 -16.41 -20.90
CA GLY A 200 2.10 -15.85 -19.61
C GLY A 200 3.61 -15.69 -19.51
N LEU A 201 4.07 -14.56 -18.99
CA LEU A 201 5.49 -14.24 -18.79
C LEU A 201 5.81 -14.21 -17.29
N PHE A 202 6.83 -14.97 -16.89
CA PHE A 202 7.38 -14.94 -15.54
C PHE A 202 8.89 -14.69 -15.59
N ILE A 203 9.36 -13.69 -14.83
CA ILE A 203 10.78 -13.35 -14.71
C ILE A 203 11.11 -13.12 -13.23
N GLY A 204 11.82 -14.06 -12.62
CA GLY A 204 12.29 -13.94 -11.24
C GLY A 204 12.55 -15.29 -10.59
N GLN A 205 12.48 -15.35 -9.26
CA GLN A 205 12.68 -16.58 -8.49
C GLN A 205 11.37 -17.09 -7.92
N SER A 206 11.17 -18.41 -7.94
CA SER A 206 10.04 -19.06 -7.26
C SER A 206 10.54 -19.88 -6.07
N GLN A 207 9.81 -19.82 -4.96
CA GLN A 207 10.06 -20.58 -3.75
C GLN A 207 8.73 -21.14 -3.22
N LEU A 208 8.78 -22.29 -2.56
CA LEU A 208 7.61 -22.82 -1.86
C LEU A 208 7.34 -22.01 -0.60
N MET A 209 6.08 -21.76 -0.27
CA MET A 209 5.73 -21.18 1.02
C MET A 209 5.99 -22.24 2.10
N GLN A 210 7.05 -22.06 2.88
CA GLN A 210 7.30 -22.93 4.03
C GLN A 210 6.19 -22.68 5.07
N LYS A 211 5.12 -23.48 5.02
CA LYS A 211 4.22 -23.72 6.15
C LYS A 211 5.00 -24.53 7.17
N THR A 212 5.89 -23.90 7.94
CA THR A 212 6.60 -24.59 9.02
C THR A 212 5.54 -25.13 9.99
N PRO A 213 5.34 -26.45 10.13
CA PRO A 213 4.60 -26.99 11.25
C PRO A 213 5.44 -26.70 12.52
N PRO A 214 4.85 -26.49 13.71
CA PRO A 214 5.61 -26.55 14.94
C PRO A 214 6.08 -28.00 15.13
N GLN A 215 7.23 -28.35 14.55
CA GLN A 215 7.91 -29.60 14.82
C GLN A 215 9.28 -29.31 15.39
N ALA A 216 9.47 -29.91 16.56
CA ALA A 216 10.66 -29.89 17.38
C ALA A 216 11.92 -30.16 16.55
N GLN A 217 12.95 -29.38 16.84
CA GLN A 217 14.32 -29.63 16.44
C GLN A 217 14.78 -31.02 16.90
N PRO A 218 15.54 -31.73 16.07
CA PRO A 218 16.67 -32.50 16.58
C PRO A 218 17.95 -31.72 16.29
N ALA A 219 18.65 -31.40 17.36
CA ALA A 219 20.00 -30.87 17.31
C ALA A 219 20.99 -31.92 16.76
N GLN A 220 22.01 -31.41 16.05
CA GLN A 220 23.35 -31.97 15.83
C GLN A 220 23.54 -33.15 14.86
N ALA A 221 24.30 -32.87 13.79
CA ALA A 221 25.46 -33.70 13.43
C ALA A 221 26.50 -32.85 12.69
N LYS A 222 27.52 -32.40 13.43
CA LYS A 222 28.80 -31.93 12.91
C LYS A 222 29.82 -33.06 13.12
N VAL A 223 30.25 -33.72 12.04
CA VAL A 223 31.49 -34.53 11.96
C VAL A 223 31.98 -34.38 10.52
N THR A 224 32.92 -33.48 10.21
CA THR A 224 34.38 -33.68 10.24
C THR A 224 34.89 -34.74 9.25
N ALA A 225 35.34 -34.23 8.09
CA ALA A 225 36.63 -34.47 7.43
C ALA A 225 36.99 -35.81 6.72
N LEU A 226 37.76 -35.59 5.63
CA LEU A 226 38.74 -36.44 4.94
C LEU A 226 38.24 -37.36 3.81
N LYS A 227 38.52 -36.98 2.56
CA LYS A 227 39.52 -37.71 1.76
C LYS A 227 40.09 -36.87 0.61
N LYS A 228 41.39 -36.61 0.75
CA LYS A 228 42.39 -36.26 -0.26
C LYS A 228 42.28 -37.16 -1.50
N VAL A 229 42.28 -36.55 -2.69
CA VAL A 229 42.58 -37.25 -3.96
C VAL A 229 43.68 -36.49 -4.66
N GLU A 230 44.91 -36.93 -4.40
CA GLU A 230 46.02 -36.89 -5.37
C GLU A 230 45.77 -38.05 -6.35
N PRO A 231 46.06 -37.88 -7.64
CA PRO A 231 47.19 -38.66 -8.16
C PRO A 231 48.12 -37.83 -9.06
N GLU A 232 49.42 -37.99 -8.80
CA GLU A 232 50.46 -37.85 -9.81
C GLU A 232 50.24 -38.87 -10.94
N GLN A 233 50.30 -38.41 -12.19
CA GLN A 233 50.87 -39.18 -13.29
C GLN A 233 51.49 -38.21 -14.29
N GLN A 234 52.82 -38.14 -14.26
CA GLN A 234 53.66 -37.62 -15.33
C GLN A 234 53.79 -38.69 -16.42
N GLU A 235 53.55 -38.34 -17.67
CA GLU A 235 54.45 -38.75 -18.78
C GLU A 235 54.30 -37.83 -20.00
N GLN A 236 55.14 -36.79 -19.97
CA GLN A 236 56.00 -36.19 -21.01
C GLN A 236 55.55 -35.82 -22.45
N PRO A 237 56.25 -34.82 -23.06
CA PRO A 237 55.74 -34.01 -24.15
C PRO A 237 56.31 -34.35 -25.55
N SER A 238 55.69 -33.68 -26.53
CA SER A 238 56.04 -33.43 -27.93
C SER A 238 57.48 -33.61 -28.45
N LYS A 239 57.54 -34.29 -29.62
CA LYS A 239 58.22 -33.95 -30.90
C LYS A 239 59.72 -33.56 -30.95
N HIS A 240 60.40 -34.26 -31.88
CA HIS A 240 61.37 -33.79 -32.87
C HIS A 240 62.74 -33.24 -32.42
N ALA A 241 63.79 -33.89 -32.94
CA ALA A 241 64.77 -33.31 -33.89
C ALA A 241 66.23 -33.64 -33.53
N ASN A 242 66.90 -34.19 -34.56
CA ASN A 242 68.34 -34.30 -34.84
C ASN A 242 69.20 -35.20 -33.94
#